data_AF-A0A227HZM3-F1
#
_entry.id   AF-A0A227HZM3-F1
#
_cell.length_a   1.000
_cell.length_b   1.000
_cell.length_c   1.000
_cell.angle_alpha   90.00
_cell.angle_beta   90.00
_cell.angle_gamma   90.00
#
_symmetry.space_group_name_H-M   'P 1'
#
loop_
_entity.id
_entity.type
_entity.pdbx_description
1 polymer ?
#
loop_
_entity_poly.entity_id
_entity_poly.type
_entity_poly.pdbx_seq_one_letter_code
_entity_poly.pdbx_strand_id
1 'polypeptide(L)' 'IFESDRTSITLYENSDYLKVYSFSGNKAIPADFLVPIDQAFVGRVFKNQQLIICDDVSQSDELDCVMLTSSGMGTCM' A
#
# COMPACT_ATOMS: atom_id res chain seq x y z
N ILE A 1 -18.15 -5.78 -5.70
CA ILE A 1 -17.43 -4.54 -6.12
C ILE A 1 -17.18 -3.76 -4.84
N PHE A 2 -15.94 -3.35 -4.59
CA PHE A 2 -15.61 -2.51 -3.43
C PHE A 2 -15.68 -1.03 -3.85
N GLU A 3 -16.31 -0.20 -3.04
CA GLU A 3 -16.25 1.25 -3.20
C GLU A 3 -15.02 1.76 -2.46
N SER A 4 -13.97 2.10 -3.21
CA SER A 4 -12.71 2.56 -2.66
C SER A 4 -12.28 3.86 -3.31
N ASP A 5 -11.80 4.82 -2.50
CA ASP A 5 -11.22 6.09 -2.99
C ASP A 5 -9.95 5.89 -3.83
N ARG A 6 -9.32 4.72 -3.68
CA ARG A 6 -8.13 4.30 -4.42
C ARG A 6 -8.03 2.78 -4.50
N THR A 7 -7.51 2.29 -5.62
CA THR A 7 -7.02 0.92 -5.76
C THR A 7 -5.67 0.95 -6.46
N SER A 8 -4.71 0.12 -6.04
CA SER A 8 -3.44 -0.05 -6.74
C SER A 8 -2.97 -1.50 -6.75
N ILE A 9 -2.14 -1.84 -7.71
CA ILE A 9 -1.51 -3.15 -7.84
C ILE A 9 0.00 -2.98 -7.69
N THR A 10 0.60 -3.79 -6.83
CA THR A 10 2.05 -3.93 -6.73
C THR A 10 2.50 -5.26 -7.33
N LEU A 11 3.65 -5.25 -8.01
CA LEU A 11 4.29 -6.45 -8.56
C LEU A 11 5.66 -6.63 -7.91
N TYR A 12 6.12 -7.88 -7.81
CA TYR A 12 7.47 -8.18 -7.34
C TYR A 12 8.51 -7.60 -8.31
N GLU A 13 9.42 -6.78 -7.79
CA GLU A 13 10.53 -6.20 -8.56
C GLU A 13 11.83 -6.96 -8.26
N ASN A 14 12.16 -7.13 -6.97
CA ASN A 14 13.34 -7.86 -6.49
C ASN A 14 13.19 -8.20 -4.99
N SER A 15 14.25 -8.73 -4.36
CA SER A 15 14.25 -9.20 -2.97
C SER A 15 13.85 -8.13 -1.95
N ASP A 16 14.04 -6.87 -2.29
CA ASP A 16 13.90 -5.75 -1.35
C ASP A 16 12.64 -4.92 -1.65
N TYR A 17 12.12 -5.00 -2.88
CA TYR A 17 11.09 -4.09 -3.38
C TYR A 17 9.94 -4.78 -4.12
N LEU A 18 8.74 -4.25 -3.89
CA LEU A 18 7.62 -4.33 -4.81
C LEU A 18 7.54 -3.02 -5.61
N LYS A 19 6.91 -3.04 -6.77
CA LYS A 19 6.71 -1.86 -7.60
C LYS A 19 5.23 -1.59 -7.83
N VAL A 20 4.78 -0.35 -7.62
CA VAL A 20 3.41 0.07 -7.97
C VAL A 20 3.28 0.12 -9.50
N TYR A 21 2.54 -0.83 -10.06
CA TYR A 21 2.38 -0.95 -11.51
C TYR A 21 1.25 -0.07 -12.06
N SER A 22 0.13 -0.02 -11.35
CA SER A 22 -1.05 0.74 -11.76
C SER A 22 -1.86 1.18 -10.55
N PHE A 23 -2.58 2.29 -10.68
CA PHE A 23 -3.55 2.72 -9.69
C PHE A 23 -4.75 3.42 -10.35
N SER A 24 -5.85 3.49 -9.62
CA SER A 24 -7.02 4.31 -9.92
C SER A 24 -7.41 5.11 -8.67
N GLY A 25 -7.95 6.31 -8.85
CA GLY A 25 -8.35 7.20 -7.76
C GLY A 25 -7.22 8.08 -7.23
N ASN A 26 -7.17 8.26 -5.90
CA ASN A 26 -6.19 9.13 -5.21
C ASN A 26 -4.73 8.79 -5.58
N LYS A 27 -3.83 9.78 -5.59
CA LYS A 27 -2.42 9.65 -6.00
C LYS A 27 -1.41 9.52 -4.84
N ALA A 28 -1.86 9.16 -3.64
CA ALA A 28 -1.05 9.04 -2.42
C ALA A 28 0.29 8.33 -2.63
N ILE A 29 0.27 7.22 -3.35
CA ILE A 29 1.46 6.48 -3.77
C ILE A 29 1.52 6.54 -5.30
N PRO A 30 2.56 7.15 -5.90
CA PRO A 30 2.62 7.31 -7.35
C PRO A 30 2.86 5.98 -8.06
N ALA A 31 2.56 5.95 -9.37
CA ALA A 31 2.99 4.85 -10.23
C ALA A 31 4.53 4.77 -10.25
N ASP A 32 5.05 3.57 -10.52
CA ASP A 32 6.47 3.23 -10.52
C ASP A 32 7.19 3.38 -9.17
N PHE A 33 6.47 3.70 -8.08
CA PHE A 33 7.04 3.75 -6.75
C PHE A 33 7.54 2.37 -6.32
N LEU A 34 8.79 2.32 -5.83
CA LEU A 34 9.39 1.12 -5.25
C LEU A 34 9.05 1.06 -3.77
N VAL A 35 8.15 0.15 -3.43
CA VAL A 35 7.70 -0.10 -2.06
C VAL A 35 8.67 -1.07 -1.38
N PRO A 36 9.36 -0.67 -0.30
CA PRO A 36 10.25 -1.56 0.44
C PRO A 36 9.45 -2.66 1.15
N ILE A 37 9.78 -3.92 0.89
CA ILE A 37 9.06 -5.08 1.45
C ILE A 37 9.09 -5.08 2.99
N ASP A 38 10.17 -4.60 3.59
CA ASP A 38 10.40 -4.71 5.04
C ASP A 38 9.80 -3.55 5.86
N GLN A 39 9.34 -2.50 5.19
CA GLN A 39 8.91 -1.26 5.86
C GLN A 39 7.48 -0.83 5.47
N ALA A 40 6.77 -1.65 4.71
CA ALA A 40 5.45 -1.33 4.17
C ALA A 40 4.41 -2.41 4.51
N PHE A 41 3.17 -1.96 4.68
CA PHE A 41 1.99 -2.79 4.90
C PHE A 41 1.82 -3.81 3.80
N VAL A 42 1.87 -3.38 2.53
CA VAL A 42 1.79 -4.30 1.39
C VAL A 42 2.98 -5.26 1.34
N GLY A 43 4.13 -4.87 1.90
CA GLY A 43 5.30 -5.74 2.07
C GLY A 43 5.05 -6.84 3.10
N ARG A 44 4.41 -6.51 4.24
CA ARG A 44 3.96 -7.49 5.23
C ARG A 44 2.91 -8.44 4.66
N VAL A 45 1.94 -7.92 3.90
CA VAL A 45 0.95 -8.74 3.18
C VAL A 45 1.63 -9.71 2.22
N PHE A 46 2.58 -9.23 1.41
CA PHE A 46 3.34 -10.04 0.47
C PHE A 46 4.09 -11.19 1.15
N LYS A 47 4.76 -10.91 2.27
CA LYS A 47 5.49 -11.93 3.05
C LYS A 47 4.57 -12.96 3.69
N ASN A 48 3.44 -12.53 4.24
CA ASN A 48 2.53 -13.40 4.98
C ASN A 48 1.57 -14.17 4.06
N GLN A 49 1.42 -13.74 2.80
CA GLN A 49 0.50 -14.32 1.82
C GLN A 49 -0.95 -14.39 2.33
N GLN A 50 -1.37 -13.35 3.06
CA GLN A 50 -2.67 -13.27 3.70
C GLN A 50 -3.33 -11.92 3.40
N LEU A 51 -4.65 -11.93 3.25
CA LEU A 51 -5.43 -10.70 3.26
C LEU A 51 -5.32 -10.05 4.64
N ILE A 52 -4.94 -8.77 4.68
CA ILE A 52 -4.86 -7.99 5.91
C ILE A 52 -5.63 -6.69 5.65
N ILE A 53 -6.40 -6.24 6.64
CA ILE A 53 -7.10 -4.97 6.59
C ILE A 53 -6.51 -4.08 7.69
N CYS A 54 -6.26 -2.82 7.37
CA CYS A 54 -5.92 -1.78 8.32
C CYS A 54 -7.11 -0.84 8.47
N ASP A 55 -7.84 -0.97 9.57
CA ASP A 55 -9.04 -0.17 9.86
C ASP A 55 -8.74 1.28 10.25
N ASP A 56 -7.48 1.59 10.58
CA ASP A 56 -7.00 2.95 10.83
C ASP A 56 -5.52 3.07 10.45
N VAL A 57 -5.24 3.62 9.27
CA VAL A 57 -3.87 3.79 8.77
C VAL A 57 -3.06 4.78 9.59
N SER A 58 -3.69 5.65 10.39
CA SER A 58 -2.99 6.61 11.25
C SER A 58 -2.30 5.96 12.45
N GLN A 59 -2.65 4.71 12.77
CA GLN A 59 -2.04 3.92 13.84
C GLN A 59 -0.83 3.09 13.38
N SER A 60 -0.47 3.14 12.09
CA SER A 60 0.65 2.40 11.52
C SER A 60 1.79 3.33 11.12
N ASP A 61 3.01 2.94 11.51
CA ASP A 61 4.25 3.60 11.10
C ASP A 61 4.80 3.01 9.78
N GLU A 62 4.08 2.10 9.13
CA GLU A 62 4.45 1.54 7.84
C GLU A 62 4.39 2.61 6.74
N LEU A 63 5.40 2.61 5.85
CA LEU A 63 5.65 3.68 4.90
C LEU A 63 4.43 4.03 4.04
N ASP A 64 3.80 3.01 3.46
CA ASP A 64 2.60 3.17 2.64
C ASP A 64 1.40 3.64 3.46
N CYS A 65 1.23 3.20 4.71
CA CYS A 65 0.19 3.75 5.61
C CYS A 65 0.41 5.25 5.90
N VAL A 66 1.65 5.68 6.13
CA VAL A 66 1.99 7.10 6.33
C VAL A 66 1.69 7.92 5.07
N MET A 67 2.04 7.40 3.88
CA MET A 67 1.73 8.03 2.60
C MET A 67 0.21 8.14 2.36
N LEU A 68 -0.54 7.10 2.70
CA LEU A 68 -2.00 7.09 2.60
C LEU A 68 -2.63 8.11 3.56
N THR A 69 -2.24 8.09 4.83
CA THR A 69 -2.75 9.01 5.88
C THR A 69 -2.53 10.48 5.50
N SER A 70 -1.32 10.82 5.06
CA SER A 70 -0.97 12.18 4.59
C SER A 70 -1.77 12.64 3.37
N SER A 71 -2.40 11.70 2.66
CA SER A 71 -3.25 11.95 1.49
C SER A 71 -4.75 11.84 1.79
N GLY A 72 -5.13 11.81 3.07
CA GLY A 72 -6.52 11.81 3.54
C GLY A 72 -7.19 10.43 3.56
N MET A 73 -6.43 9.33 3.44
CA MET A 73 -6.97 7.98 3.56
C MET A 73 -7.05 7.54 5.02
N GLY A 74 -8.13 6.84 5.37
CA GLY A 74 -8.36 6.33 6.72
C GLY A 74 -8.15 4.82 6.87
N THR A 75 -8.33 4.04 5.80
CA THR A 75 -8.25 2.56 5.85
C THR A 75 -7.55 2.01 4.61
N CYS A 76 -6.95 0.83 4.72
CA CYS A 76 -6.45 0.10 3.56
C CYS A 76 -6.65 -1.43 3.68
N MET A 77 -6.58 -2.13 2.55
CA MET A 77 -6.71 -3.58 2.40
C MET A 77 -5.67 -4.07 1.39
#